data_AF-K1ZII9-F1
#
_entry.id   AF-K1ZII9-F1
#
_cell.length_a   1.000
_cell.length_b   1.000
_cell.length_c   1.000
_cell.angle_alpha   90.00
_cell.angle_beta   90.00
_cell.angle_gamma   90.00
#
_symmetry.space_group_name_H-M   'P 1'
#
loop_
_entity.id
_entity.type
_entity.pdbx_description
1 polymer ?
#
loop_
_entity_poly.entity_id
_entity_poly.type
_entity_poly.pdbx_seq_one_letter_code
_entity_poly.pdbx_strand_id
1 'polypeptide(L)'
;MNFTTYYSLDSLIAAGKKEARDKEAISVDLFDTLLVRRIHDPDLVKLPVARYIAGLAAARGLKWSWRKVQSTRDTIEQGHRAATGQKFTDHEACYPLFMRELLEVIFQGGYDESLLERVTEYELTMENSMLVPRRKLVDWLKELAAEGKRIFVISDMYLPASHLEKLVAHAGVLDLIEAVVSSADTFLAKASGLAYPMIAEKYSVRPEAWLHIGDNPFSDGLRAFDAGLTAMIIHDPGEDQRKSITKRYYNYSDGRPFWRGRVLQQLMAPLEDENQPGTPLYTEGYNFIGPLIGIFIQRIAELCRKQNITKVFFLSREGWTFKKYWEKATPWLFPGVDLPETEYLYVSRMALAGASCAYQGLTQTNADIAFLPAGNRDFRDVCRIFSLKPERFAGHLADHGLAVDTCLSHVHDGYDPENRKKFELLLEDESFQAEVKRQTMDANRAMECYFEEAGLFSHKNVAIVDIGWLGT
;
A
#
# COMPACT_ATOMS: atom_id res chain seq x y z
N MET A 1 20.45 9.27 -39.58
CA MET A 1 20.30 9.23 -38.11
C MET A 1 21.03 7.98 -37.66
N ASN A 2 22.04 8.05 -36.81
CA ASN A 2 22.69 6.83 -36.35
C ASN A 2 22.91 6.84 -34.83
N PHE A 3 21.82 7.03 -34.08
CA PHE A 3 21.73 6.48 -32.74
C PHE A 3 21.17 5.05 -32.82
N THR A 4 21.55 4.19 -31.89
CA THR A 4 21.14 2.78 -31.90
C THR A 4 20.07 2.52 -30.85
N THR A 5 18.99 1.85 -31.24
CA THR A 5 17.97 1.36 -30.31
C THR A 5 18.23 -0.11 -29.97
N TYR A 6 18.20 -0.40 -28.67
CA TYR A 6 18.40 -1.72 -28.10
C TYR A 6 17.08 -2.20 -27.48
N TYR A 7 16.74 -3.45 -27.74
CA TYR A 7 15.48 -4.05 -27.28
C TYR A 7 15.63 -4.87 -25.99
N SER A 8 16.80 -4.81 -25.35
CA SER A 8 17.07 -5.45 -24.07
C SER A 8 18.15 -4.69 -23.34
N LEU A 9 18.08 -4.66 -22.01
CA LEU A 9 19.10 -4.00 -21.19
C LEU A 9 20.47 -4.68 -21.33
N ASP A 10 20.50 -6.00 -21.50
CA ASP A 10 21.76 -6.76 -21.69
C ASP A 10 22.49 -6.37 -22.99
N SER A 11 21.76 -6.24 -24.09
CA SER A 11 22.35 -5.83 -25.37
C SER A 11 22.81 -4.37 -25.35
N LEU A 12 22.05 -3.50 -24.67
CA LEU A 12 22.47 -2.11 -24.45
C LEU A 12 23.76 -2.05 -23.66
N ILE A 13 23.83 -2.69 -22.50
CA ILE A 13 25.04 -2.65 -21.64
C ILE A 13 26.24 -3.26 -22.38
N ALA A 14 26.06 -4.38 -23.09
CA ALA A 14 27.15 -5.01 -23.83
C ALA A 14 27.74 -4.11 -24.93
N ALA A 15 26.90 -3.35 -25.63
CA ALA A 15 27.35 -2.35 -26.60
C ALA A 15 27.93 -1.11 -25.91
N GLY A 16 27.28 -0.66 -24.84
CA GLY A 16 27.67 0.51 -24.07
C GLY A 16 29.05 0.37 -23.44
N LYS A 17 29.42 -0.82 -22.96
CA LYS A 17 30.80 -1.12 -22.48
C LYS A 17 31.88 -0.98 -23.56
N LYS A 18 31.51 -1.00 -24.85
CA LYS A 18 32.43 -0.71 -25.96
C LYS A 18 32.46 0.78 -26.25
N GLU A 19 31.29 1.39 -26.39
CA GLU A 19 31.12 2.82 -26.69
C GLU A 19 31.61 3.73 -25.57
N ALA A 20 31.58 3.31 -24.31
CA ALA A 20 32.01 4.15 -23.18
C ALA A 20 33.54 4.23 -23.01
N ARG A 21 34.31 3.39 -23.72
CA ARG A 21 35.78 3.30 -23.53
C ARG A 21 36.48 4.61 -23.84
N ASP A 22 36.12 5.27 -24.94
CA ASP A 22 36.65 6.54 -25.43
C ASP A 22 35.90 7.77 -24.91
N LYS A 23 34.91 7.58 -24.03
CA LYS A 23 34.09 8.68 -23.46
C LYS A 23 34.63 9.14 -22.13
N GLU A 24 34.43 10.41 -21.83
CA GLU A 24 34.80 11.05 -20.57
C GLU A 24 33.56 11.27 -19.69
N ALA A 25 32.43 11.56 -20.33
CA ALA A 25 31.16 11.81 -19.65
C ALA A 25 30.09 10.80 -20.10
N ILE A 26 29.28 10.38 -19.13
CA ILE A 26 28.13 9.51 -19.32
C ILE A 26 26.93 10.25 -18.76
N SER A 27 25.84 10.36 -19.51
CA SER A 27 24.58 10.82 -18.95
C SER A 27 23.49 9.78 -19.16
N VAL A 28 22.56 9.72 -18.22
CA VAL A 28 21.41 8.82 -18.27
C VAL A 28 20.12 9.59 -18.05
N ASP A 29 19.08 9.27 -18.81
CA ASP A 29 17.73 9.69 -18.46
C ASP A 29 17.27 9.02 -17.16
N LEU A 30 16.47 9.74 -16.38
CA LEU A 30 16.04 9.23 -15.08
C LEU A 30 14.92 8.19 -15.19
N PHE A 31 13.89 8.45 -15.99
CA PHE A 31 12.63 7.72 -15.89
C PHE A 31 12.37 6.84 -17.10
N ASP A 32 11.90 5.62 -16.87
CA ASP A 32 11.76 4.56 -17.86
C ASP A 32 13.11 4.08 -18.47
N THR A 33 14.18 4.84 -18.22
CA THR A 33 15.60 4.48 -18.41
C THR A 33 16.26 3.97 -17.12
N LEU A 34 16.70 4.84 -16.19
CA LEU A 34 17.37 4.42 -14.94
C LEU A 34 16.39 3.81 -13.93
N LEU A 35 15.22 4.42 -13.79
CA LEU A 35 14.13 4.00 -12.91
C LEU A 35 12.92 3.62 -13.74
N VAL A 36 12.37 2.42 -13.57
CA VAL A 36 11.10 2.04 -14.20
C VAL A 36 9.92 2.43 -13.32
N ARG A 37 8.86 2.96 -13.94
CA ARG A 37 7.61 3.26 -13.24
C ARG A 37 6.71 2.04 -13.15
N ARG A 38 6.33 1.66 -11.94
CA ARG A 38 5.34 0.61 -11.65
C ARG A 38 3.98 0.92 -12.30
N ILE A 39 3.59 2.18 -12.28
CA ILE A 39 2.37 2.68 -12.90
C ILE A 39 2.54 2.92 -14.40
N HIS A 40 1.44 2.78 -15.14
CA HIS A 40 1.42 3.00 -16.59
C HIS A 40 1.28 4.48 -16.99
N ASP A 41 0.81 5.31 -16.06
CA ASP A 41 0.57 6.74 -16.25
C ASP A 41 1.14 7.48 -15.02
N PRO A 42 2.19 8.31 -15.19
CA PRO A 42 2.78 9.09 -14.10
C PRO A 42 1.79 10.02 -13.39
N ASP A 43 0.76 10.52 -14.08
CA ASP A 43 -0.20 11.44 -13.48
C ASP A 43 -1.05 10.80 -12.37
N LEU A 44 -1.07 9.47 -12.28
CA LEU A 44 -1.74 8.76 -11.19
C LEU A 44 -1.12 9.03 -9.82
N VAL A 45 0.15 9.46 -9.75
CA VAL A 45 0.80 9.89 -8.49
C VAL A 45 0.19 11.19 -7.95
N LYS A 46 -0.36 12.04 -8.82
CA LYS A 46 -0.98 13.32 -8.43
C LYS A 46 -2.26 13.11 -7.60
N LEU A 47 -2.98 12.01 -7.86
CA LEU A 47 -4.26 11.69 -7.21
C LEU A 47 -4.17 11.49 -5.69
N PRO A 48 -3.26 10.64 -5.15
CA PRO A 48 -3.08 10.53 -3.71
C PRO A 48 -2.62 11.84 -3.07
N VAL A 49 -1.81 12.66 -3.76
CA VAL A 49 -1.40 13.99 -3.28
C VAL A 49 -2.61 14.93 -3.16
N ALA A 50 -3.48 14.96 -4.17
CA ALA A 50 -4.71 15.75 -4.12
C ALA A 50 -5.65 15.31 -2.97
N ARG A 51 -5.73 14.00 -2.68
CA ARG A 51 -6.48 13.47 -1.53
C ARG A 51 -5.85 13.87 -0.20
N TYR A 52 -4.53 13.84 -0.12
CA TYR A 52 -3.80 14.26 1.06
C TYR A 52 -4.03 15.74 1.38
N ILE A 53 -3.86 16.62 0.40
CA ILE A 53 -4.14 18.06 0.52
C ILE A 53 -5.60 18.29 0.93
N ALA A 54 -6.56 17.59 0.31
CA ALA A 54 -7.97 17.68 0.71
C ALA A 54 -8.23 17.22 2.16
N GLY A 55 -7.49 16.21 2.64
CA GLY A 55 -7.52 15.78 4.04
C GLY A 55 -7.01 16.85 5.00
N LEU A 56 -5.88 17.50 4.66
CA LEU A 56 -5.34 18.63 5.42
C LEU A 56 -6.30 19.82 5.45
N ALA A 57 -6.93 20.13 4.31
CA ALA A 57 -7.95 21.17 4.20
C ALA A 57 -9.16 20.85 5.10
N ALA A 58 -9.66 19.61 5.06
CA ALA A 58 -10.78 19.17 5.88
C ALA A 58 -10.47 19.24 7.38
N ALA A 59 -9.25 18.90 7.80
CA ALA A 59 -8.81 19.02 9.19
C ALA A 59 -8.81 20.48 9.69
N ARG A 60 -8.66 21.46 8.79
CA ARG A 60 -8.79 22.90 9.07
C ARG A 60 -10.20 23.45 8.82
N GLY A 61 -11.20 22.59 8.63
CA GLY A 61 -12.60 22.98 8.37
C GLY A 61 -12.87 23.49 6.96
N LEU A 62 -11.91 23.39 6.03
CA LEU A 62 -12.04 23.86 4.65
C LEU A 62 -12.69 22.77 3.77
N LYS A 63 -13.71 23.15 3.01
CA LYS A 63 -14.46 22.23 2.14
C LYS A 63 -13.82 22.12 0.75
N TRP A 64 -12.74 21.35 0.66
CA TRP A 64 -12.10 21.01 -0.62
C TRP A 64 -12.23 19.52 -0.92
N SER A 65 -12.80 19.18 -2.08
CA SER A 65 -12.76 17.80 -2.58
C SER A 65 -11.42 17.56 -3.28
N TRP A 66 -10.91 16.33 -3.23
CA TRP A 66 -9.67 15.97 -3.93
C TRP A 66 -9.76 16.25 -5.44
N ARG A 67 -10.94 16.12 -6.05
CA ARG A 67 -11.16 16.45 -7.47
C ARG A 67 -10.95 17.93 -7.74
N LYS A 68 -11.44 18.79 -6.84
CA LYS A 68 -11.26 20.24 -6.95
C LYS A 68 -9.78 20.61 -6.79
N VAL A 69 -9.09 20.00 -5.82
CA VAL A 69 -7.64 20.18 -5.62
C VAL A 69 -6.88 19.80 -6.89
N GLN A 70 -7.14 18.63 -7.47
CA GLN A 70 -6.50 18.19 -8.71
C GLN A 70 -6.78 19.16 -9.88
N SER A 71 -8.03 19.53 -10.12
CA SER A 71 -8.36 20.46 -11.21
C SER A 71 -7.71 21.83 -11.04
N THR A 72 -7.58 22.31 -9.80
CA THR A 72 -6.92 23.59 -9.51
C THR A 72 -5.41 23.46 -9.73
N ARG A 73 -4.79 22.35 -9.31
CA ARG A 73 -3.38 22.05 -9.60
C ARG A 73 -3.12 22.10 -11.11
N ASP A 74 -3.91 21.37 -11.90
CA ASP A 74 -3.72 21.28 -13.35
C ASP A 74 -3.85 22.66 -14.03
N THR A 75 -4.81 23.48 -13.58
CA THR A 75 -5.00 24.85 -14.08
C THR A 75 -3.81 25.73 -13.78
N ILE A 76 -3.29 25.69 -12.55
CA ILE A 76 -2.14 26.50 -12.14
C ILE A 76 -0.87 26.04 -12.87
N GLU A 77 -0.62 24.72 -12.93
CA GLU A 77 0.53 24.17 -13.67
C GLU A 77 0.49 24.62 -15.14
N GLN A 78 -0.67 24.51 -15.80
CA GLN A 78 -0.83 24.98 -17.17
C GLN A 78 -0.59 26.49 -17.32
N GLY A 79 -1.04 27.30 -16.35
CA GLY A 79 -0.77 28.73 -16.30
C GLY A 79 0.74 29.04 -16.23
N HIS A 80 1.48 28.31 -15.39
CA HIS A 80 2.94 28.43 -15.29
C HIS A 80 3.63 28.03 -16.59
N ARG A 81 3.24 26.90 -17.20
CA ARG A 81 3.78 26.46 -18.49
C ARG A 81 3.54 27.49 -19.59
N ALA A 82 2.35 28.09 -19.64
CA ALA A 82 2.03 29.15 -20.60
C ALA A 82 2.84 30.42 -20.38
N ALA A 83 3.07 30.82 -19.13
CA ALA A 83 3.91 31.97 -18.79
C ALA A 83 5.39 31.74 -19.16
N THR A 84 5.92 30.55 -18.86
CA THR A 84 7.27 30.13 -19.27
C THR A 84 7.40 30.10 -20.79
N GLY A 85 6.38 29.61 -21.50
CA GLY A 85 6.33 29.56 -22.97
C GLY A 85 6.47 30.91 -23.67
N GLN A 86 6.25 32.03 -22.96
CA GLN A 86 6.49 33.37 -23.49
C GLN A 86 7.99 33.74 -23.52
N LYS A 87 8.81 33.04 -22.73
CA LYS A 87 10.25 33.33 -22.55
C LYS A 87 11.15 32.18 -23.02
N PHE A 88 10.70 30.94 -22.90
CA PHE A 88 11.47 29.73 -23.19
C PHE A 88 10.66 28.79 -24.08
N THR A 89 11.34 28.10 -24.99
CA THR A 89 10.71 27.20 -25.97
C THR A 89 10.08 25.95 -25.34
N ASP A 90 10.54 25.52 -24.17
CA ASP A 90 10.15 24.23 -23.57
C ASP A 90 8.92 24.28 -22.65
N HIS A 91 8.35 25.48 -22.41
CA HIS A 91 7.09 25.65 -21.66
C HIS A 91 7.07 24.90 -20.32
N GLU A 92 8.20 24.89 -19.62
CA GLU A 92 8.36 24.12 -18.38
C GLU A 92 7.66 24.77 -17.18
N ALA A 93 7.28 23.93 -16.21
CA ALA A 93 6.75 24.36 -14.92
C ALA A 93 7.66 23.83 -13.80
N CYS A 94 7.82 24.62 -12.73
CA CYS A 94 8.67 24.26 -11.60
C CYS A 94 7.82 23.95 -10.36
N TYR A 95 7.96 22.75 -9.84
CA TYR A 95 7.15 22.19 -8.76
C TYR A 95 6.92 23.12 -7.56
N PRO A 96 7.98 23.66 -6.91
CA PRO A 96 7.77 24.47 -5.71
C PRO A 96 6.98 25.75 -5.99
N LEU A 97 7.00 26.27 -7.22
CA LEU A 97 6.31 27.50 -7.59
C LEU A 97 4.81 27.30 -7.74
N PHE A 98 4.38 26.35 -8.58
CA PHE A 98 2.94 26.13 -8.80
C PHE A 98 2.27 25.46 -7.60
N MET A 99 3.01 24.66 -6.82
CA MET A 99 2.45 24.04 -5.61
C MET A 99 2.28 25.05 -4.47
N ARG A 100 3.18 26.01 -4.33
CA ARG A 100 2.99 27.15 -3.42
C ARG A 100 1.69 27.88 -3.74
N GLU A 101 1.51 28.28 -5.00
CA GLU A 101 0.29 28.97 -5.44
C GLU A 101 -0.97 28.14 -5.18
N LEU A 102 -0.92 26.83 -5.48
CA LEU A 102 -2.03 25.92 -5.19
C LEU A 102 -2.39 25.93 -3.70
N LEU A 103 -1.39 25.83 -2.82
CA LEU A 103 -1.62 25.79 -1.37
C LEU A 103 -2.09 27.15 -0.85
N GLU A 104 -1.58 28.26 -1.37
CA GLU A 104 -2.08 29.61 -1.06
C GLU A 104 -3.55 29.78 -1.47
N VAL A 105 -3.95 29.28 -2.64
CA VAL A 105 -5.36 29.30 -3.09
C VAL A 105 -6.27 28.49 -2.17
N ILE A 106 -5.80 27.32 -1.72
CA ILE A 106 -6.61 26.39 -0.91
C ILE A 106 -6.71 26.87 0.55
N PHE A 107 -5.58 27.26 1.16
CA PHE A 107 -5.45 27.54 2.59
C PHE A 107 -5.45 29.02 2.94
N GLN A 108 -5.28 29.91 1.95
CA GLN A 108 -5.37 31.37 2.11
C GLN A 108 -4.47 31.85 3.26
N GLY A 109 -5.03 32.60 4.23
CA GLY A 109 -4.28 33.07 5.41
C GLY A 109 -3.78 31.96 6.35
N GLY A 110 -4.13 30.70 6.11
CA GLY A 110 -3.60 29.53 6.81
C GLY A 110 -2.49 28.78 6.06
N TYR A 111 -1.98 29.34 4.97
CA TYR A 111 -0.77 28.84 4.31
C TYR A 111 0.48 29.21 5.13
N ASP A 112 1.43 28.27 5.16
CA ASP A 112 2.76 28.44 5.72
C ASP A 112 3.75 27.54 4.95
N GLU A 113 5.05 27.78 5.08
CA GLU A 113 6.08 26.99 4.36
C GLU A 113 6.13 25.53 4.79
N SER A 114 5.84 25.24 6.06
CA SER A 114 5.84 23.86 6.56
C SER A 114 4.79 23.00 5.85
N LEU A 115 3.69 23.61 5.39
CA LEU A 115 2.69 22.94 4.57
C LEU A 115 3.23 22.57 3.19
N LEU A 116 3.98 23.47 2.55
CA LEU A 116 4.61 23.19 1.25
C LEU A 116 5.63 22.06 1.40
N GLU A 117 6.50 22.12 2.41
CA GLU A 117 7.48 21.08 2.71
C GLU A 117 6.79 19.72 2.94
N ARG A 118 5.73 19.69 3.77
CA ARG A 118 4.99 18.48 4.09
C ARG A 118 4.25 17.87 2.90
N VAL A 119 3.72 18.70 1.99
CA VAL A 119 3.07 18.22 0.75
C VAL A 119 4.11 17.75 -0.25
N THR A 120 5.23 18.47 -0.37
CA THR A 120 6.37 18.09 -1.21
C THR A 120 6.91 16.73 -0.81
N GLU A 121 7.19 16.53 0.48
CA GLU A 121 7.74 15.27 0.97
C GLU A 121 6.77 14.11 0.74
N TYR A 122 5.46 14.33 0.90
CA TYR A 122 4.45 13.31 0.59
C TYR A 122 4.44 12.97 -0.91
N GLU A 123 4.52 13.96 -1.80
CA GLU A 123 4.56 13.71 -3.26
C GLU A 123 5.83 12.98 -3.69
N LEU A 124 7.00 13.37 -3.17
CA LEU A 124 8.25 12.66 -3.43
C LEU A 124 8.23 11.23 -2.90
N THR A 125 7.65 11.02 -1.72
CA THR A 125 7.43 9.69 -1.16
C THR A 125 6.55 8.84 -2.08
N MET A 126 5.47 9.42 -2.60
CA MET A 126 4.57 8.73 -3.53
C MET A 126 5.25 8.42 -4.87
N GLU A 127 5.97 9.38 -5.46
CA GLU A 127 6.77 9.15 -6.67
C GLU A 127 7.77 8.02 -6.44
N ASN A 128 8.57 8.11 -5.38
CA ASN A 128 9.59 7.10 -5.07
C ASN A 128 8.99 5.70 -4.84
N SER A 129 7.81 5.60 -4.21
CA SER A 129 7.13 4.31 -4.00
C SER A 129 6.69 3.62 -5.30
N MET A 130 6.63 4.35 -6.41
CA MET A 130 6.23 3.86 -7.72
C MET A 130 7.43 3.66 -8.67
N LEU A 131 8.65 3.93 -8.21
CA LEU A 131 9.88 3.81 -8.99
C LEU A 131 10.67 2.59 -8.52
N VAL A 132 11.18 1.83 -9.48
CA VAL A 132 12.09 0.71 -9.20
C VAL A 132 13.36 0.89 -10.04
N PRO A 133 14.56 0.80 -9.45
CA PRO A 133 15.80 0.89 -10.22
C PRO A 133 15.97 -0.26 -11.22
N ARG A 134 16.56 0.03 -12.38
CA ARG A 134 17.08 -1.02 -13.27
C ARG A 134 18.44 -1.48 -12.77
N ARG A 135 18.45 -2.58 -12.01
CA ARG A 135 19.64 -3.05 -11.27
C ARG A 135 20.88 -3.15 -12.15
N LYS A 136 20.78 -3.76 -13.34
CA LYS A 136 21.95 -3.90 -14.24
C LYS A 136 22.49 -2.56 -14.72
N LEU A 137 21.64 -1.55 -14.93
CA LEU A 137 22.09 -0.21 -15.34
C LEU A 137 22.77 0.51 -14.16
N VAL A 138 22.20 0.40 -12.97
CA VAL A 138 22.81 0.89 -11.72
C VAL A 138 24.20 0.30 -11.50
N ASP A 139 24.35 -1.02 -11.67
CA ASP A 139 25.64 -1.69 -11.52
C ASP A 139 26.64 -1.25 -12.59
N TRP A 140 26.20 -1.03 -13.82
CA TRP A 140 27.07 -0.51 -14.86
C TRP A 140 27.51 0.95 -14.62
N LEU A 141 26.63 1.82 -14.10
CA LEU A 141 27.03 3.18 -13.69
C LEU A 141 28.09 3.16 -12.58
N LYS A 142 28.01 2.20 -11.65
CA LYS A 142 29.05 1.99 -10.62
C LYS A 142 30.40 1.60 -11.22
N GLU A 143 30.41 0.71 -12.21
CA GLU A 143 31.62 0.35 -12.95
C GLU A 143 32.22 1.59 -13.65
N LEU A 144 31.41 2.38 -14.35
CA LEU A 144 31.85 3.59 -15.06
C LEU A 144 32.42 4.64 -14.10
N ALA A 145 31.79 4.83 -12.93
CA ALA A 145 32.31 5.74 -11.91
C ALA A 145 33.68 5.28 -11.40
N ALA A 146 33.87 3.97 -11.20
CA ALA A 146 35.14 3.40 -10.78
C ALA A 146 36.24 3.53 -11.86
N GLU A 147 35.86 3.62 -13.14
CA GLU A 147 36.76 3.94 -14.26
C GLU A 147 37.09 5.45 -14.36
N GLY A 148 36.55 6.28 -13.47
CA GLY A 148 36.78 7.72 -13.45
C GLY A 148 35.95 8.51 -14.46
N LYS A 149 34.87 7.91 -15.00
CA LYS A 149 33.93 8.63 -15.87
C LYS A 149 33.11 9.64 -15.07
N ARG A 150 32.81 10.78 -15.67
CA ARG A 150 31.90 11.79 -15.10
C ARG A 150 30.46 11.41 -15.41
N ILE A 151 29.62 11.26 -14.39
CA ILE A 151 28.24 10.75 -14.58
C ILE A 151 27.22 11.85 -14.30
N PHE A 152 26.25 11.99 -15.20
CA PHE A 152 25.15 12.94 -15.10
C PHE A 152 23.80 12.22 -15.18
N VAL A 153 22.79 12.76 -14.50
CA VAL A 153 21.39 12.37 -14.69
C VAL A 153 20.64 13.54 -15.28
N ILE A 154 19.91 13.35 -16.37
CA ILE A 154 19.20 14.43 -17.07
C ILE A 154 17.75 14.04 -17.26
N SER A 155 16.83 14.85 -16.73
CA SER A 155 15.39 14.57 -16.80
C SER A 155 14.60 15.80 -17.22
N ASP A 156 13.68 15.59 -18.16
CA ASP A 156 12.66 16.58 -18.52
C ASP A 156 11.46 16.36 -17.59
N MET A 157 11.40 17.09 -16.48
CA MET A 157 10.35 16.93 -15.47
C MET A 157 10.10 18.23 -14.71
N TYR A 158 8.87 18.39 -14.22
CA TYR A 158 8.47 19.51 -13.39
C TYR A 158 9.13 19.55 -11.99
N LEU A 159 9.81 18.47 -11.56
CA LEU A 159 10.53 18.40 -10.29
C LEU A 159 11.95 18.99 -10.45
N PRO A 160 12.40 19.89 -9.57
CA PRO A 160 13.77 20.44 -9.60
C PRO A 160 14.82 19.36 -9.28
N ALA A 161 16.08 19.62 -9.62
CA ALA A 161 17.21 18.72 -9.43
C ALA A 161 17.34 18.26 -7.98
N SER A 162 17.16 19.16 -7.00
CA SER A 162 17.20 18.80 -5.57
C SER A 162 16.17 17.76 -5.15
N HIS A 163 15.03 17.70 -5.86
CA HIS A 163 14.02 16.67 -5.64
C HIS A 163 14.37 15.37 -6.36
N LEU A 164 14.88 15.47 -7.59
CA LEU A 164 15.34 14.30 -8.35
C LEU A 164 16.53 13.60 -7.68
N GLU A 165 17.42 14.35 -7.02
CA GLU A 165 18.53 13.81 -6.22
C GLU A 165 18.04 12.84 -5.13
N LYS A 166 16.88 13.11 -4.51
CA LYS A 166 16.27 12.18 -3.54
C LYS A 166 15.86 10.85 -4.20
N LEU A 167 15.36 10.89 -5.43
CA LEU A 167 14.99 9.69 -6.20
C LEU A 167 16.25 8.92 -6.64
N VAL A 168 17.29 9.63 -7.06
CA VAL A 168 18.59 9.05 -7.43
C VAL A 168 19.31 8.45 -6.22
N ALA A 169 19.17 9.06 -5.03
CA ALA A 169 19.69 8.52 -3.78
C ALA A 169 19.01 7.18 -3.43
N HIS A 170 17.70 7.06 -3.67
CA HIS A 170 16.98 5.80 -3.48
C HIS A 170 17.50 4.68 -4.41
N ALA A 171 17.94 5.02 -5.62
CA ALA A 171 18.61 4.08 -6.53
C ALA A 171 20.03 3.68 -6.08
N GLY A 172 20.59 4.36 -5.07
CA GLY A 172 21.91 4.07 -4.52
C GLY A 172 23.08 4.46 -5.43
N VAL A 173 22.90 5.51 -6.24
CA VAL A 173 23.95 6.01 -7.15
C VAL A 173 24.25 7.50 -7.00
N LEU A 174 23.55 8.25 -6.13
CA LEU A 174 23.72 9.71 -6.03
C LEU A 174 25.18 10.14 -5.79
N ASP A 175 25.91 9.44 -4.93
CA ASP A 175 27.32 9.75 -4.61
C ASP A 175 28.27 9.59 -5.81
N LEU A 176 27.80 8.98 -6.90
CA LEU A 176 28.54 8.75 -8.15
C LEU A 176 28.17 9.77 -9.23
N ILE A 177 27.09 10.53 -9.02
CA ILE A 177 26.58 11.50 -9.98
C ILE A 177 27.23 12.85 -9.71
N GLU A 178 27.86 13.42 -10.73
CA GLU A 178 28.45 14.75 -10.66
C GLU A 178 27.37 15.83 -10.60
N ALA A 179 26.31 15.69 -11.40
CA ALA A 179 25.14 16.54 -11.31
C ALA A 179 23.86 15.85 -11.80
N VAL A 180 22.76 16.14 -11.10
CA VAL A 180 21.41 15.90 -11.58
C VAL A 180 20.91 17.20 -12.23
N VAL A 181 20.41 17.10 -13.46
CA VAL A 181 19.93 18.23 -14.25
C VAL A 181 18.46 18.05 -14.55
N SER A 182 17.65 19.04 -14.14
CA SER A 182 16.22 19.08 -14.42
C SER A 182 15.87 20.24 -15.36
N SER A 183 14.94 19.98 -16.28
CA SER A 183 14.32 21.04 -17.09
C SER A 183 13.51 22.03 -16.25
N ALA A 184 13.02 21.65 -15.06
CA ALA A 184 12.33 22.57 -14.15
C ALA A 184 13.22 23.68 -13.56
N ASP A 185 14.53 23.46 -13.43
CA ASP A 185 15.47 24.48 -12.94
C ASP A 185 16.00 25.35 -14.07
N THR A 186 16.23 24.73 -15.23
CA THR A 186 16.96 25.34 -16.34
C THR A 186 16.04 25.95 -17.37
N PHE A 187 14.78 25.51 -17.42
CA PHE A 187 13.80 25.77 -18.48
C PHE A 187 14.28 25.32 -19.88
N LEU A 188 15.29 24.44 -19.92
CA LEU A 188 15.87 23.88 -21.14
C LEU A 188 15.76 22.36 -21.09
N ALA A 189 14.95 21.81 -21.97
CA ALA A 189 14.64 20.38 -22.00
C ALA A 189 15.50 19.63 -23.04
N LYS A 190 15.64 18.32 -22.86
CA LYS A 190 16.18 17.42 -23.90
C LYS A 190 15.25 17.39 -25.12
N ALA A 191 13.95 17.56 -24.92
CA ALA A 191 12.94 17.62 -25.99
C ALA A 191 13.23 18.70 -27.05
N SER A 192 13.63 19.92 -26.65
CA SER A 192 14.12 20.94 -27.59
C SER A 192 15.54 20.67 -28.08
N GLY A 193 16.32 19.92 -27.30
CA GLY A 193 17.75 19.66 -27.49
C GLY A 193 18.65 20.72 -26.85
N LEU A 194 18.08 21.72 -26.17
CA LEU A 194 18.85 22.82 -25.57
C LEU A 194 19.55 22.42 -24.27
N ALA A 195 19.13 21.32 -23.62
CA ALA A 195 19.78 20.84 -22.41
C ALA A 195 21.24 20.40 -22.67
N TYR A 196 21.53 19.74 -23.80
CA TYR A 196 22.87 19.19 -24.04
C TYR A 196 23.94 20.27 -24.22
N PRO A 197 23.77 21.31 -25.07
CA PRO A 197 24.75 22.39 -25.17
C PRO A 197 24.95 23.13 -23.84
N MET A 198 23.88 23.35 -23.08
CA MET A 198 23.97 24.01 -21.77
C MET A 198 24.81 23.19 -20.79
N ILE A 199 24.62 21.88 -20.72
CA ILE A 199 25.40 20.99 -19.85
C ILE A 199 26.86 20.92 -20.33
N ALA A 200 27.09 20.82 -21.64
CA ALA A 200 28.43 20.82 -22.23
C ALA A 200 29.21 22.09 -21.85
N GLU A 201 28.59 23.26 -21.94
CA GLU A 201 29.17 24.54 -21.53
C GLU A 201 29.39 24.60 -20.01
N LYS A 202 28.34 24.37 -19.22
CA LYS A 202 28.36 24.50 -17.76
C LYS A 202 29.39 23.58 -17.08
N TYR A 203 29.50 22.34 -17.55
CA TYR A 203 30.38 21.33 -16.96
C TYR A 203 31.65 21.08 -17.79
N SER A 204 31.89 21.87 -18.85
CA SER A 204 33.06 21.72 -19.73
C SER A 204 33.21 20.29 -20.25
N VAL A 205 32.11 19.71 -20.74
CA VAL A 205 32.08 18.37 -21.33
C VAL A 205 32.10 18.50 -22.85
N ARG A 206 32.99 17.74 -23.51
CA ARG A 206 33.06 17.72 -24.98
C ARG A 206 31.97 16.80 -25.54
N PRO A 207 31.09 17.28 -26.43
CA PRO A 207 30.00 16.46 -26.99
C PRO A 207 30.45 15.12 -27.57
N GLU A 208 31.59 15.07 -28.26
CA GLU A 208 32.08 13.86 -28.93
C GLU A 208 32.59 12.79 -27.94
N ALA A 209 33.02 13.24 -26.75
CA ALA A 209 33.47 12.41 -25.64
C ALA A 209 32.34 12.10 -24.65
N TRP A 210 31.09 12.34 -25.05
CA TRP A 210 29.92 12.17 -24.20
C TRP A 210 28.95 11.12 -24.79
N LEU A 211 28.64 10.11 -23.98
CA LEU A 211 27.59 9.12 -24.25
C LEU A 211 26.34 9.44 -23.42
N HIS A 212 25.19 9.55 -24.09
CA HIS A 212 23.87 9.62 -23.46
C HIS A 212 23.08 8.31 -23.63
N ILE A 213 22.41 7.89 -22.57
CA ILE A 213 21.53 6.72 -22.53
C ILE A 213 20.13 7.19 -22.13
N GLY A 214 19.12 6.86 -22.92
CA GLY A 214 17.71 7.20 -22.63
C GLY A 214 16.74 6.22 -23.26
N ASP A 215 15.44 6.45 -23.10
CA ASP A 215 14.38 5.59 -23.65
C ASP A 215 13.67 6.26 -24.83
N ASN A 216 13.72 7.59 -24.92
CA ASN A 216 13.00 8.34 -25.93
C ASN A 216 13.85 8.56 -27.20
N PRO A 217 13.47 7.97 -28.36
CA PRO A 217 14.26 8.10 -29.59
C PRO A 217 14.40 9.54 -30.09
N PHE A 218 13.50 10.44 -29.70
CA PHE A 218 13.54 11.84 -30.11
C PHE A 218 14.41 12.68 -29.17
N SER A 219 14.04 12.80 -27.89
CA SER A 219 14.77 13.66 -26.93
C SER A 219 16.13 13.11 -26.54
N ASP A 220 16.26 11.80 -26.39
CA ASP A 220 17.51 11.16 -25.96
C ASP A 220 18.34 10.67 -27.14
N GLY A 221 17.69 10.41 -28.29
CA GLY A 221 18.32 9.91 -29.50
C GLY A 221 18.68 11.03 -30.46
N LEU A 222 17.67 11.53 -31.18
CA LEU A 222 17.86 12.52 -32.24
C LEU A 222 18.46 13.82 -31.71
N ARG A 223 17.92 14.38 -30.62
CA ARG A 223 18.40 15.65 -30.07
C ARG A 223 19.80 15.57 -29.49
N ALA A 224 20.15 14.46 -28.83
CA ALA A 224 21.51 14.22 -28.35
C ALA A 224 22.49 14.11 -29.53
N PHE A 225 22.11 13.37 -30.58
CA PHE A 225 22.91 13.24 -31.79
C PHE A 225 23.13 14.59 -32.50
N ASP A 226 22.07 15.39 -32.64
CA ASP A 226 22.15 16.73 -33.25
C ASP A 226 23.07 17.68 -32.45
N ALA A 227 23.20 17.44 -31.13
CA ALA A 227 24.14 18.15 -30.26
C ALA A 227 25.57 17.57 -30.27
N GLY A 228 25.85 16.54 -31.07
CA GLY A 228 27.17 15.93 -31.25
C GLY A 228 27.50 14.78 -30.29
N LEU A 229 26.53 14.30 -29.51
CA LEU A 229 26.73 13.21 -28.56
C LEU A 229 26.63 11.84 -29.24
N THR A 230 27.23 10.84 -28.61
CA THR A 230 26.86 9.44 -28.86
C THR A 230 25.58 9.14 -28.09
N ALA A 231 24.57 8.55 -28.74
CA ALA A 231 23.29 8.26 -28.11
C ALA A 231 22.90 6.78 -28.24
N MET A 232 22.44 6.19 -27.13
CA MET A 232 21.98 4.82 -27.05
C MET A 232 20.59 4.77 -26.43
N ILE A 233 19.66 4.11 -27.12
CA ILE A 233 18.25 4.09 -26.72
C ILE A 233 17.85 2.71 -26.21
N ILE A 234 17.26 2.63 -25.03
CA ILE A 234 16.57 1.43 -24.55
C ILE A 234 15.09 1.47 -24.93
N HIS A 235 14.61 0.43 -25.57
CA HIS A 235 13.18 0.23 -25.80
C HIS A 235 12.83 -1.18 -25.32
N ASP A 236 12.28 -1.29 -24.11
CA ASP A 236 12.02 -2.57 -23.44
C ASP A 236 10.59 -3.06 -23.75
N PRO A 237 10.41 -4.06 -24.64
CA PRO A 237 9.07 -4.50 -25.04
C PRO A 237 8.31 -5.18 -23.88
N GLY A 238 9.03 -5.71 -22.88
CA GLY A 238 8.43 -6.31 -21.69
C GLY A 238 7.76 -5.25 -20.82
N GLU A 239 8.41 -4.10 -20.65
CA GLU A 239 7.85 -2.96 -19.93
C GLU A 239 6.65 -2.35 -20.66
N ASP A 240 6.70 -2.25 -21.99
CA ASP A 240 5.56 -1.81 -22.80
C ASP A 240 4.35 -2.72 -22.61
N GLN A 241 4.58 -4.04 -22.65
CA GLN A 241 3.53 -5.03 -22.43
C GLN A 241 2.94 -4.90 -21.03
N ARG A 242 3.79 -4.77 -20.00
CA ARG A 242 3.36 -4.63 -18.60
C ARG A 242 2.52 -3.36 -18.39
N LYS A 243 2.99 -2.21 -18.90
CA LYS A 243 2.26 -0.93 -18.83
C LYS A 243 0.95 -1.00 -19.61
N SER A 244 0.94 -1.63 -20.79
CA SER A 244 -0.26 -1.82 -21.62
C SER A 244 -1.34 -2.67 -20.93
N ILE A 245 -0.94 -3.78 -20.31
CA ILE A 245 -1.85 -4.64 -19.51
C ILE A 245 -2.40 -3.85 -18.32
N THR A 246 -1.54 -3.15 -17.58
CA THR A 246 -1.94 -2.35 -16.42
C THR A 246 -2.92 -1.25 -16.81
N LYS A 247 -2.66 -0.52 -17.91
CA LYS A 247 -3.55 0.50 -18.47
C LYS A 247 -4.91 -0.08 -18.84
N ARG A 248 -4.93 -1.24 -19.51
CA ARG A 248 -6.17 -1.93 -19.88
C ARG A 248 -7.00 -2.30 -18.66
N TYR A 249 -6.38 -2.90 -17.65
CA TYR A 249 -7.07 -3.26 -16.41
C TYR A 249 -7.58 -2.02 -15.67
N TYR A 250 -6.82 -0.93 -15.66
CA TYR A 250 -7.22 0.34 -15.07
C TYR A 250 -8.47 0.89 -15.73
N ASN A 251 -8.50 0.93 -17.07
CA ASN A 251 -9.68 1.38 -17.82
C ASN A 251 -10.92 0.49 -17.60
N TYR A 252 -10.73 -0.81 -17.36
CA TYR A 252 -11.83 -1.74 -17.06
C TYR A 252 -12.27 -1.71 -15.58
N SER A 253 -11.52 -1.03 -14.71
CA SER A 253 -11.74 -1.04 -13.27
C SER A 253 -12.91 -0.18 -12.80
N ASP A 254 -13.43 0.69 -13.67
CA ASP A 254 -14.54 1.56 -13.30
C ASP A 254 -15.81 0.75 -13.00
N GLY A 255 -16.33 0.92 -11.79
CA GLY A 255 -17.44 0.12 -11.25
C GLY A 255 -17.22 -1.40 -11.11
N ARG A 256 -16.04 -1.95 -11.42
CA ARG A 256 -15.81 -3.41 -11.50
C ARG A 256 -14.71 -3.89 -10.53
N PRO A 257 -15.08 -4.43 -9.35
CA PRO A 257 -14.12 -4.84 -8.31
C PRO A 257 -13.07 -5.85 -8.77
N PHE A 258 -13.46 -6.82 -9.61
CA PHE A 258 -12.52 -7.80 -10.17
C PHE A 258 -11.34 -7.11 -10.87
N TRP A 259 -11.61 -6.16 -11.76
CA TRP A 259 -10.56 -5.45 -12.51
C TRP A 259 -9.73 -4.56 -11.60
N ARG A 260 -10.30 -3.94 -10.55
CA ARG A 260 -9.52 -3.22 -9.54
C ARG A 260 -8.50 -4.12 -8.85
N GLY A 261 -8.91 -5.33 -8.46
CA GLY A 261 -8.01 -6.34 -7.91
C GLY A 261 -6.92 -6.75 -8.88
N ARG A 262 -7.26 -6.90 -10.18
CA ARG A 262 -6.27 -7.19 -11.23
C ARG A 262 -5.26 -6.07 -11.44
N VAL A 263 -5.69 -4.80 -11.41
CA VAL A 263 -4.77 -3.64 -11.45
C VAL A 263 -3.82 -3.70 -10.27
N LEU A 264 -4.35 -3.87 -9.05
CA LEU A 264 -3.52 -3.93 -7.85
C LEU A 264 -2.50 -5.06 -7.92
N GLN A 265 -2.92 -6.25 -8.38
CA GLN A 265 -2.02 -7.39 -8.57
C GLN A 265 -0.90 -7.06 -9.57
N GLN A 266 -1.20 -6.37 -10.69
CA GLN A 266 -0.17 -5.95 -11.65
C GLN A 266 0.77 -4.91 -11.06
N LEU A 267 0.24 -3.96 -10.30
CA LEU A 267 1.06 -2.96 -9.61
C LEU A 267 1.93 -3.62 -8.56
N MET A 268 1.47 -4.64 -7.84
CA MET A 268 2.26 -5.27 -6.77
C MET A 268 3.24 -6.35 -7.25
N ALA A 269 3.22 -6.70 -8.53
CA ALA A 269 4.20 -7.62 -9.08
C ALA A 269 5.62 -7.05 -8.95
N PRO A 270 6.60 -7.84 -8.48
CA PRO A 270 7.97 -7.37 -8.31
C PRO A 270 8.59 -7.00 -9.66
N LEU A 271 9.27 -5.85 -9.70
CA LEU A 271 10.09 -5.44 -10.84
C LEU A 271 11.55 -5.86 -10.62
N GLU A 272 12.43 -5.62 -11.61
CA GLU A 272 13.80 -6.18 -11.68
C GLU A 272 14.55 -6.19 -10.33
N ASP A 273 14.73 -5.04 -9.69
CA ASP A 273 15.48 -4.89 -8.42
C ASP A 273 14.79 -5.53 -7.20
N GLU A 274 13.48 -5.78 -7.32
CA GLU A 274 12.65 -6.37 -6.26
C GLU A 274 12.52 -7.89 -6.37
N ASN A 275 12.99 -8.48 -7.48
CA ASN A 275 13.02 -9.92 -7.67
C ASN A 275 14.12 -10.55 -6.81
N GLN A 276 13.86 -10.58 -5.50
CA GLN A 276 14.74 -11.17 -4.50
C GLN A 276 14.45 -12.67 -4.36
N PRO A 277 15.47 -13.52 -4.13
CA PRO A 277 15.26 -14.93 -3.81
C PRO A 277 14.41 -15.07 -2.54
N GLY A 278 13.29 -15.78 -2.63
CA GLY A 278 12.39 -16.03 -1.51
C GLY A 278 11.83 -17.44 -1.54
N THR A 279 11.25 -17.89 -0.43
CA THR A 279 10.51 -19.15 -0.43
C THR A 279 9.23 -18.98 -1.27
N PRO A 280 8.72 -20.05 -1.92
CA PRO A 280 7.46 -19.96 -2.67
C PRO A 280 6.30 -19.36 -1.85
N LEU A 281 6.21 -19.73 -0.57
CA LEU A 281 5.23 -19.18 0.37
C LEU A 281 5.41 -17.68 0.63
N TYR A 282 6.65 -17.20 0.69
CA TYR A 282 6.90 -15.75 0.80
C TYR A 282 6.43 -15.02 -0.45
N THR A 283 6.70 -15.56 -1.64
CA THR A 283 6.25 -14.99 -2.92
C THR A 283 4.73 -14.95 -3.03
N GLU A 284 4.03 -16.00 -2.61
CA GLU A 284 2.56 -16.01 -2.53
C GLU A 284 2.03 -15.01 -1.51
N GLY A 285 2.67 -14.94 -0.34
CA GLY A 285 2.37 -13.97 0.71
C GLY A 285 2.50 -12.53 0.22
N TYR A 286 3.60 -12.20 -0.46
CA TYR A 286 3.88 -10.87 -1.00
C TYR A 286 2.91 -10.48 -2.12
N ASN A 287 2.71 -11.36 -3.10
CA ASN A 287 1.95 -11.04 -4.32
C ASN A 287 0.42 -11.11 -4.15
N PHE A 288 -0.08 -11.92 -3.21
CA PHE A 288 -1.52 -12.16 -3.09
C PHE A 288 -2.07 -11.81 -1.71
N ILE A 289 -1.51 -12.37 -0.63
CA ILE A 289 -2.06 -12.20 0.72
C ILE A 289 -1.83 -10.78 1.25
N GLY A 290 -0.64 -10.22 1.06
CA GLY A 290 -0.26 -8.86 1.45
C GLY A 290 -1.22 -7.79 0.91
N PRO A 291 -1.51 -7.73 -0.41
CA PRO A 291 -2.52 -6.82 -0.97
C PRO A 291 -3.88 -6.93 -0.30
N LEU A 292 -4.34 -8.16 -0.04
CA LEU A 292 -5.65 -8.41 0.56
C LEU A 292 -5.72 -7.90 2.01
N ILE A 293 -4.69 -8.17 2.80
CA ILE A 293 -4.56 -7.63 4.16
C ILE A 293 -4.51 -6.10 4.11
N GLY A 294 -3.72 -5.54 3.18
CA GLY A 294 -3.58 -4.09 2.99
C GLY A 294 -4.92 -3.40 2.71
N ILE A 295 -5.71 -3.93 1.77
CA ILE A 295 -7.06 -3.41 1.47
C ILE A 295 -7.97 -3.51 2.69
N PHE A 296 -7.94 -4.64 3.41
CA PHE A 296 -8.76 -4.84 4.60
C PHE A 296 -8.43 -3.82 5.70
N ILE A 297 -7.14 -3.61 5.98
CA ILE A 297 -6.64 -2.62 6.93
C ILE A 297 -7.00 -1.19 6.50
N GLN A 298 -6.81 -0.86 5.22
CA GLN A 298 -7.22 0.43 4.68
C GLN A 298 -8.72 0.65 4.91
N ARG A 299 -9.54 -0.38 4.68
CA ARG A 299 -10.99 -0.29 4.87
C ARG A 299 -11.38 -0.09 6.33
N ILE A 300 -10.74 -0.78 7.26
CA ILE A 300 -10.96 -0.58 8.70
C ILE A 300 -10.61 0.87 9.07
N ALA A 301 -9.48 1.40 8.60
CA ALA A 301 -9.07 2.78 8.88
C ALA A 301 -10.07 3.81 8.33
N GLU A 302 -10.56 3.62 7.09
CA GLU A 302 -11.61 4.47 6.51
C GLU A 302 -12.90 4.44 7.34
N LEU A 303 -13.34 3.25 7.78
CA LEU A 303 -14.54 3.10 8.60
C LEU A 303 -14.35 3.75 9.98
N CYS A 304 -13.19 3.57 10.59
CA CYS A 304 -12.84 4.19 11.86
C CYS A 304 -12.96 5.71 11.80
N ARG A 305 -12.43 6.32 10.73
CA ARG A 305 -12.55 7.76 10.50
C ARG A 305 -13.99 8.19 10.27
N LYS A 306 -14.76 7.44 9.47
CA LYS A 306 -16.15 7.76 9.18
C LYS A 306 -17.04 7.68 10.42
N GLN A 307 -16.76 6.76 11.32
CA GLN A 307 -17.57 6.48 12.52
C GLN A 307 -17.00 7.11 13.80
N ASN A 308 -15.90 7.85 13.72
CA ASN A 308 -15.20 8.42 14.87
C ASN A 308 -14.84 7.34 15.93
N ILE A 309 -14.31 6.21 15.48
CA ILE A 309 -13.77 5.16 16.36
C ILE A 309 -12.48 5.69 16.99
N THR A 310 -12.31 5.45 18.29
CA THR A 310 -11.13 5.91 19.05
C THR A 310 -10.19 4.78 19.47
N LYS A 311 -10.69 3.53 19.47
CA LYS A 311 -9.90 2.33 19.79
C LYS A 311 -10.28 1.15 18.90
N VAL A 312 -9.31 0.41 18.39
CA VAL A 312 -9.49 -0.82 17.62
C VAL A 312 -8.84 -1.99 18.35
N PHE A 313 -9.62 -3.02 18.64
CA PHE A 313 -9.15 -4.27 19.25
C PHE A 313 -8.99 -5.34 18.17
N PHE A 314 -7.78 -5.84 17.99
CA PHE A 314 -7.52 -7.01 17.15
C PHE A 314 -7.56 -8.26 18.02
N LEU A 315 -8.48 -9.19 17.72
CA LEU A 315 -8.63 -10.41 18.51
C LEU A 315 -7.47 -11.39 18.29
N SER A 316 -7.31 -12.33 19.22
CA SER A 316 -6.17 -13.26 19.19
C SER A 316 -6.16 -14.20 17.97
N ARG A 317 -5.06 -14.95 17.80
CA ARG A 317 -4.72 -15.76 16.61
C ARG A 317 -4.24 -14.88 15.45
N GLU A 318 -5.08 -14.68 14.45
CA GLU A 318 -4.71 -14.03 13.19
C GLU A 318 -4.65 -12.50 13.32
N GLY A 319 -5.37 -11.91 14.29
CA GLY A 319 -5.41 -10.46 14.49
C GLY A 319 -4.05 -9.84 14.83
N TRP A 320 -3.07 -10.61 15.32
CA TRP A 320 -1.72 -10.10 15.57
C TRP A 320 -1.05 -9.64 14.27
N THR A 321 -1.13 -10.46 13.22
CA THR A 321 -0.60 -10.12 11.90
C THR A 321 -1.27 -8.88 11.34
N PHE A 322 -2.59 -8.75 11.51
CA PHE A 322 -3.35 -7.60 11.03
C PHE A 322 -3.03 -6.32 11.82
N LYS A 323 -2.85 -6.41 13.15
CA LYS A 323 -2.34 -5.30 13.95
C LYS A 323 -0.96 -4.84 13.48
N LYS A 324 -0.06 -5.79 13.17
CA LYS A 324 1.27 -5.47 12.62
C LYS A 324 1.18 -4.80 11.25
N TYR A 325 0.26 -5.24 10.40
CA TYR A 325 -0.01 -4.57 9.14
C TYR A 325 -0.60 -3.18 9.35
N TRP A 326 -1.52 -3.00 10.30
CA TRP A 326 -2.05 -1.68 10.67
C TRP A 326 -0.92 -0.73 11.07
N GLU A 327 -0.13 -1.11 12.08
CA GLU A 327 0.99 -0.31 12.59
C GLU A 327 1.98 0.11 11.50
N LYS A 328 2.22 -0.75 10.50
CA LYS A 328 3.15 -0.47 9.41
C LYS A 328 2.54 0.28 8.23
N ALA A 329 1.32 -0.05 7.83
CA ALA A 329 0.72 0.45 6.59
C ALA A 329 -0.06 1.75 6.80
N THR A 330 -0.73 1.93 7.94
CA THR A 330 -1.58 3.11 8.13
C THR A 330 -0.85 4.44 8.19
N PRO A 331 0.39 4.56 8.73
CA PRO A 331 1.15 5.80 8.63
C PRO A 331 1.39 6.25 7.19
N TRP A 332 1.53 5.29 6.26
CA TRP A 332 1.73 5.54 4.84
C TRP A 332 0.42 5.82 4.10
N LEU A 333 -0.65 5.10 4.42
CA LEU A 333 -1.96 5.25 3.78
C LEU A 333 -2.71 6.50 4.24
N PHE A 334 -2.47 6.96 5.46
CA PHE A 334 -3.16 8.09 6.08
C PHE A 334 -2.18 9.01 6.83
N PRO A 335 -1.20 9.62 6.14
CA PRO A 335 -0.16 10.37 6.80
C PRO A 335 -0.71 11.61 7.53
N GLY A 336 -0.25 11.78 8.76
CA GLY A 336 -0.67 12.85 9.68
C GLY A 336 -2.17 13.01 9.82
N VAL A 337 -2.88 11.88 9.75
CA VAL A 337 -4.24 11.71 10.25
C VAL A 337 -4.13 10.90 11.54
N ASP A 338 -4.75 11.39 12.61
CA ASP A 338 -4.86 10.63 13.84
C ASP A 338 -5.82 9.46 13.62
N LEU A 339 -5.26 8.26 13.69
CA LEU A 339 -6.02 7.02 13.64
C LEU A 339 -6.26 6.49 15.05
N PRO A 340 -7.30 5.66 15.25
CA PRO A 340 -7.59 5.06 16.54
C PRO A 340 -6.36 4.35 17.12
N GLU A 341 -6.26 4.37 18.44
CA GLU A 341 -5.34 3.50 19.16
C GLU A 341 -5.66 2.03 18.84
N THR A 342 -4.64 1.18 18.85
CA THR A 342 -4.83 -0.25 18.60
C THR A 342 -4.34 -1.09 19.76
N GLU A 343 -5.11 -2.13 20.10
CA GLU A 343 -4.78 -3.06 21.17
C GLU A 343 -4.94 -4.49 20.68
N TYR A 344 -4.07 -5.40 21.15
CA TYR A 344 -4.21 -6.82 20.85
C TYR A 344 -4.95 -7.48 22.01
N LEU A 345 -6.16 -7.94 21.74
CA LEU A 345 -7.02 -8.53 22.77
C LEU A 345 -6.79 -10.04 22.81
N TYR A 346 -6.23 -10.54 23.91
CA TYR A 346 -5.87 -11.94 24.14
C TYR A 346 -7.10 -12.81 24.44
N VAL A 347 -8.07 -12.82 23.53
CA VAL A 347 -9.29 -13.61 23.64
C VAL A 347 -9.41 -14.61 22.51
N SER A 348 -9.78 -15.84 22.87
CA SER A 348 -10.22 -16.86 21.92
C SER A 348 -11.73 -17.05 22.03
N ARG A 349 -12.38 -17.54 20.98
CA ARG A 349 -13.82 -17.86 21.04
C ARG A 349 -14.17 -18.80 22.19
N MET A 350 -13.31 -19.77 22.48
CA MET A 350 -13.49 -20.72 23.58
C MET A 350 -13.41 -20.04 24.95
N ALA A 351 -12.55 -19.02 25.10
CA ALA A 351 -12.50 -18.22 26.32
C ALA A 351 -13.78 -17.37 26.53
N LEU A 352 -14.41 -16.91 25.45
CA LEU A 352 -15.63 -16.10 25.50
C LEU A 352 -16.92 -16.92 25.61
N ALA A 353 -16.94 -18.15 25.07
CA ALA A 353 -18.13 -18.98 24.97
C ALA A 353 -18.83 -19.16 26.33
N GLY A 354 -18.13 -19.73 27.32
CA GLY A 354 -18.67 -19.89 28.67
C GLY A 354 -19.03 -18.56 29.32
N ALA A 355 -18.11 -17.59 29.29
CA ALA A 355 -18.31 -16.27 29.89
C ALA A 355 -19.57 -15.54 29.36
N SER A 356 -19.93 -15.71 28.08
CA SER A 356 -21.14 -15.11 27.51
C SER A 356 -22.45 -15.64 28.11
N CYS A 357 -22.43 -16.83 28.71
CA CYS A 357 -23.62 -17.49 29.26
C CYS A 357 -23.95 -17.06 30.70
N ALA A 358 -23.12 -16.26 31.37
CA ALA A 358 -23.28 -15.96 32.80
C ALA A 358 -24.59 -15.24 33.17
N TYR A 359 -25.16 -14.44 32.26
CA TYR A 359 -26.41 -13.71 32.51
C TYR A 359 -27.59 -14.32 31.74
N GLN A 360 -27.42 -14.55 30.44
CA GLN A 360 -28.48 -15.04 29.55
C GLN A 360 -28.64 -16.57 29.61
N GLY A 361 -27.64 -17.29 30.09
CA GLY A 361 -27.62 -18.75 30.05
C GLY A 361 -27.10 -19.29 28.71
N LEU A 362 -27.24 -20.60 28.51
CA LEU A 362 -26.90 -21.26 27.26
C LEU A 362 -28.12 -21.19 26.33
N THR A 363 -28.11 -20.22 25.40
CA THR A 363 -29.18 -20.07 24.40
C THR A 363 -29.10 -21.15 23.34
N GLN A 364 -30.20 -21.37 22.60
CA GLN A 364 -30.21 -22.30 21.47
C GLN A 364 -29.13 -21.95 20.43
N THR A 365 -29.01 -20.68 20.04
CA THR A 365 -27.98 -20.22 19.09
C THR A 365 -26.57 -20.55 19.57
N ASN A 366 -26.26 -20.34 20.85
CA ASN A 366 -24.95 -20.67 21.40
C ASN A 366 -24.73 -22.19 21.45
N ALA A 367 -25.74 -22.95 21.86
CA ALA A 367 -25.66 -24.40 21.90
C ALA A 367 -25.50 -25.01 20.49
N ASP A 368 -26.16 -24.46 19.48
CA ASP A 368 -26.07 -24.91 18.09
C ASP A 368 -24.64 -24.76 17.53
N ILE A 369 -23.93 -23.68 17.91
CA ILE A 369 -22.52 -23.48 17.51
C ILE A 369 -21.64 -24.66 17.96
N ALA A 370 -21.96 -25.29 19.10
CA ALA A 370 -21.22 -26.45 19.58
C ALA A 370 -21.31 -27.66 18.65
N PHE A 371 -22.28 -27.71 17.74
CA PHE A 371 -22.48 -28.84 16.81
C PHE A 371 -22.11 -28.50 15.36
N LEU A 372 -21.58 -27.30 15.09
CA LEU A 372 -21.06 -26.97 13.76
C LEU A 372 -19.82 -27.77 13.36
N PRO A 373 -18.84 -28.04 14.26
CA PRO A 373 -17.71 -28.91 13.92
C PRO A 373 -18.16 -30.36 13.73
N ALA A 374 -17.78 -30.98 12.61
CA ALA A 374 -18.18 -32.34 12.24
C ALA A 374 -17.71 -33.44 13.22
N GLY A 375 -16.82 -33.12 14.16
CA GLY A 375 -16.37 -34.04 15.21
C GLY A 375 -17.19 -33.97 16.51
N ASN A 376 -18.13 -33.02 16.62
CA ASN A 376 -18.90 -32.80 17.84
C ASN A 376 -20.25 -33.51 17.78
N ARG A 377 -20.54 -34.28 18.82
CA ARG A 377 -21.61 -35.29 18.83
C ARG A 377 -22.64 -35.08 19.92
N ASP A 378 -22.22 -34.76 21.14
CA ASP A 378 -23.08 -34.88 22.33
C ASP A 378 -22.82 -33.76 23.36
N PHE A 379 -23.49 -33.85 24.51
CA PHE A 379 -23.43 -32.81 25.54
C PHE A 379 -22.03 -32.63 26.14
N ARG A 380 -21.13 -33.60 26.00
CA ARG A 380 -19.72 -33.43 26.41
C ARG A 380 -19.02 -32.37 25.56
N ASP A 381 -19.35 -32.27 24.27
CA ASP A 381 -18.78 -31.24 23.39
C ASP A 381 -19.30 -29.84 23.75
N VAL A 382 -20.58 -29.74 24.12
CA VAL A 382 -21.15 -28.51 24.69
C VAL A 382 -20.39 -28.13 25.95
N CYS A 383 -20.22 -29.07 26.88
CA CYS A 383 -19.48 -28.82 28.12
C CYS A 383 -18.03 -28.38 27.86
N ARG A 384 -17.34 -29.03 26.90
CA ARG A 384 -15.96 -28.67 26.54
C ARG A 384 -15.87 -27.24 25.99
N ILE A 385 -16.78 -26.85 25.09
CA ILE A 385 -16.74 -25.53 24.44
C ILE A 385 -17.08 -24.41 25.42
N PHE A 386 -18.09 -24.63 26.27
CA PHE A 386 -18.56 -23.64 27.25
C PHE A 386 -17.84 -23.74 28.59
N SER A 387 -16.84 -24.62 28.72
CA SER A 387 -16.07 -24.88 29.95
C SER A 387 -16.96 -25.26 31.14
N LEU A 388 -17.97 -26.09 30.89
CA LEU A 388 -18.91 -26.59 31.90
C LEU A 388 -18.49 -27.96 32.43
N LYS A 389 -18.90 -28.27 33.67
CA LYS A 389 -18.68 -29.54 34.37
C LYS A 389 -19.88 -30.46 34.15
N PRO A 390 -19.76 -31.51 33.32
CA PRO A 390 -20.89 -32.35 32.91
C PRO A 390 -21.55 -33.09 34.08
N GLU A 391 -20.80 -33.38 35.15
CA GLU A 391 -21.30 -34.13 36.31
C GLU A 391 -22.41 -33.37 37.05
N ARG A 392 -22.42 -32.04 36.93
CA ARG A 392 -23.45 -31.18 37.52
C ARG A 392 -24.75 -31.18 36.74
N PHE A 393 -24.75 -31.70 35.51
CA PHE A 393 -25.91 -31.73 34.62
C PHE A 393 -26.61 -33.10 34.56
N ALA A 394 -26.09 -34.12 35.25
CA ALA A 394 -26.64 -35.48 35.18
C ALA A 394 -28.14 -35.55 35.55
N GLY A 395 -28.57 -34.83 36.60
CA GLY A 395 -29.98 -34.75 36.98
C GLY A 395 -30.82 -34.04 35.93
N HIS A 396 -30.39 -32.84 35.51
CA HIS A 396 -31.10 -32.04 34.50
C HIS A 396 -31.28 -32.79 33.17
N LEU A 397 -30.24 -33.51 32.72
CA LEU A 397 -30.30 -34.36 31.53
C LEU A 397 -31.28 -35.53 31.72
N ALA A 398 -31.22 -36.22 32.85
CA ALA A 398 -32.09 -37.35 33.14
C ALA A 398 -33.58 -36.95 33.19
N ASP A 399 -33.89 -35.78 33.76
CA ASP A 399 -35.26 -35.23 33.80
C ASP A 399 -35.85 -35.00 32.41
N HIS A 400 -34.99 -34.82 31.40
CA HIS A 400 -35.37 -34.67 29.99
C HIS A 400 -35.16 -35.95 29.16
N GLY A 401 -34.83 -37.08 29.81
CA GLY A 401 -34.59 -38.36 29.14
C GLY A 401 -33.34 -38.36 28.25
N LEU A 402 -32.32 -37.58 28.64
CA LEU A 402 -31.02 -37.49 27.98
C LEU A 402 -29.92 -38.02 28.91
N ALA A 403 -28.83 -38.48 28.30
CA ALA A 403 -27.58 -38.77 28.96
C ALA A 403 -26.46 -37.89 28.37
N VAL A 404 -25.34 -37.77 29.09
CA VAL A 404 -24.21 -36.92 28.68
C VAL A 404 -23.65 -37.29 27.29
N ASP A 405 -23.77 -38.57 26.91
CA ASP A 405 -23.30 -39.16 25.66
C ASP A 405 -24.41 -39.43 24.63
N THR A 406 -25.63 -38.93 24.89
CA THR A 406 -26.73 -38.98 23.92
C THR A 406 -26.36 -38.17 22.68
N CYS A 407 -26.52 -38.77 21.50
CA CYS A 407 -26.19 -38.12 20.23
C CYS A 407 -27.16 -36.97 19.95
N LEU A 408 -26.63 -35.76 19.80
CA LEU A 408 -27.38 -34.51 19.57
C LEU A 408 -27.11 -33.89 18.19
N SER A 409 -26.24 -34.50 17.38
CA SER A 409 -25.81 -34.01 16.08
C SER A 409 -26.17 -34.97 14.96
N HIS A 410 -26.81 -34.45 13.91
CA HIS A 410 -27.36 -35.21 12.79
C HIS A 410 -26.31 -35.87 11.89
N VAL A 411 -25.03 -35.52 12.06
CA VAL A 411 -23.91 -36.05 11.25
C VAL A 411 -23.31 -37.35 11.81
N HIS A 412 -23.78 -37.82 12.96
CA HIS A 412 -23.26 -39.01 13.63
C HIS A 412 -24.30 -40.12 13.75
N ASP A 413 -23.83 -41.36 13.72
CA ASP A 413 -24.65 -42.55 13.94
C ASP A 413 -25.31 -42.52 15.33
N GLY A 414 -26.57 -42.94 15.38
CA GLY A 414 -27.39 -42.91 16.60
C GLY A 414 -28.04 -41.56 16.89
N TYR A 415 -28.04 -40.63 15.93
CA TYR A 415 -28.86 -39.42 16.01
C TYR A 415 -30.36 -39.75 15.96
N ASP A 416 -31.12 -39.14 16.87
CA ASP A 416 -32.58 -39.15 16.89
C ASP A 416 -33.07 -37.69 16.99
N PRO A 417 -33.89 -37.20 16.04
CA PRO A 417 -34.48 -35.87 16.12
C PRO A 417 -35.23 -35.59 17.44
N GLU A 418 -35.80 -36.60 18.08
CA GLU A 418 -36.47 -36.43 19.37
C GLU A 418 -35.49 -36.08 20.49
N ASN A 419 -34.24 -36.58 20.43
CA ASN A 419 -33.20 -36.18 21.38
C ASN A 419 -32.77 -34.73 21.19
N ARG A 420 -32.81 -34.22 19.95
CA ARG A 420 -32.58 -32.79 19.70
C ARG A 420 -33.67 -31.92 20.30
N LYS A 421 -34.94 -32.30 20.14
CA LYS A 421 -36.07 -31.59 20.76
C LYS A 421 -36.02 -31.60 22.28
N LYS A 422 -35.68 -32.74 22.88
CA LYS A 422 -35.48 -32.84 24.34
C LYS A 422 -34.35 -31.92 24.82
N PHE A 423 -33.28 -31.80 24.04
CA PHE A 423 -32.19 -30.88 24.35
C PHE A 423 -32.64 -29.41 24.23
N GLU A 424 -33.43 -29.06 23.22
CA GLU A 424 -34.01 -27.72 23.11
C GLU A 424 -34.92 -27.38 24.30
N LEU A 425 -35.76 -28.32 24.74
CA LEU A 425 -36.57 -28.16 25.97
C LEU A 425 -35.70 -28.01 27.23
N LEU A 426 -34.60 -28.75 27.33
CA LEU A 426 -33.64 -28.59 28.43
C LEU A 426 -33.05 -27.16 28.48
N LEU A 427 -32.82 -26.52 27.33
CA LEU A 427 -32.34 -25.13 27.29
C LEU A 427 -33.39 -24.14 27.81
N GLU A 428 -34.67 -24.50 27.88
CA GLU A 428 -35.72 -23.67 28.46
C GLU A 428 -35.89 -23.88 29.98
N ASP A 429 -35.29 -24.94 30.55
CA ASP A 429 -35.41 -25.27 31.96
C ASP A 429 -34.65 -24.27 32.86
N GLU A 430 -35.36 -23.66 33.80
CA GLU A 430 -34.79 -22.63 34.69
C GLU A 430 -33.67 -23.18 35.59
N SER A 431 -33.78 -24.43 36.03
CA SER A 431 -32.81 -25.04 36.93
C SER A 431 -31.50 -25.36 36.19
N PHE A 432 -31.60 -25.84 34.95
CA PHE A 432 -30.47 -26.04 34.04
C PHE A 432 -29.79 -24.70 33.76
N GLN A 433 -30.55 -23.67 33.40
CA GLN A 433 -30.00 -22.35 33.11
C GLN A 433 -29.36 -21.71 34.35
N ALA A 434 -29.93 -21.90 35.54
CA ALA A 434 -29.31 -21.45 36.78
C ALA A 434 -27.94 -22.11 37.01
N GLU A 435 -27.82 -23.41 36.74
CA GLU A 435 -26.55 -24.13 36.86
C GLU A 435 -25.53 -23.67 35.82
N VAL A 436 -25.93 -23.44 34.56
CA VAL A 436 -25.06 -22.85 33.52
C VAL A 436 -24.53 -21.49 33.97
N LYS A 437 -25.41 -20.58 34.40
CA LYS A 437 -25.04 -19.23 34.87
C LYS A 437 -24.10 -19.31 36.07
N ARG A 438 -24.36 -20.21 37.01
CA ARG A 438 -23.52 -20.43 38.19
C ARG A 438 -22.10 -20.84 37.82
N GLN A 439 -21.93 -21.79 36.89
CA GLN A 439 -20.61 -22.27 36.49
C GLN A 439 -19.81 -21.23 35.68
N THR A 440 -20.50 -20.37 34.94
CA THR A 440 -19.89 -19.41 34.00
C THR A 440 -19.65 -18.03 34.59
N MET A 441 -20.24 -17.72 35.75
CA MET A 441 -20.15 -16.41 36.40
C MET A 441 -18.70 -15.98 36.67
N ASP A 442 -17.85 -16.87 37.20
CA ASP A 442 -16.47 -16.51 37.52
C ASP A 442 -15.64 -16.23 36.25
N ALA A 443 -15.87 -16.99 35.18
CA ALA A 443 -15.24 -16.76 33.88
C ALA A 443 -15.69 -15.42 33.27
N ASN A 444 -16.97 -15.07 33.42
CA ASN A 444 -17.49 -13.78 32.99
C ASN A 444 -16.88 -12.61 33.77
N ARG A 445 -16.80 -12.71 35.10
CA ARG A 445 -16.13 -11.69 35.93
C ARG A 445 -14.67 -11.51 35.55
N ALA A 446 -13.95 -12.61 35.33
CA ALA A 446 -12.56 -12.54 34.87
C ALA A 446 -12.44 -11.86 33.50
N MET A 447 -13.36 -12.15 32.57
CA MET A 447 -13.45 -11.50 31.26
C MET A 447 -13.73 -10.00 31.39
N GLU A 448 -14.68 -9.60 32.24
CA GLU A 448 -15.01 -8.19 32.48
C GLU A 448 -13.80 -7.43 33.06
N CYS A 449 -13.13 -7.98 34.08
CA CYS A 449 -11.91 -7.39 34.63
C CYS A 449 -10.82 -7.24 33.56
N TYR A 450 -10.59 -8.28 32.75
CA TYR A 450 -9.61 -8.21 31.67
C TYR A 450 -9.97 -7.15 30.61
N PHE A 451 -11.25 -7.02 30.26
CA PHE A 451 -11.71 -5.99 29.32
C PHE A 451 -11.62 -4.58 29.88
N GLU A 452 -11.83 -4.41 31.19
CA GLU A 452 -11.59 -3.15 31.87
C GLU A 452 -10.10 -2.78 31.86
N GLU A 453 -9.21 -3.73 32.19
CA GLU A 453 -7.75 -3.55 32.13
C GLU A 453 -7.25 -3.22 30.72
N ALA A 454 -7.83 -3.88 29.69
CA ALA A 454 -7.52 -3.61 28.29
C ALA A 454 -8.10 -2.27 27.78
N GLY A 455 -8.90 -1.58 28.59
CA GLY A 455 -9.53 -0.31 28.24
C GLY A 455 -10.70 -0.44 27.27
N LEU A 456 -11.35 -1.60 27.18
CA LEU A 456 -12.51 -1.77 26.28
C LEU A 456 -13.65 -0.81 26.65
N PHE A 457 -13.91 -0.63 27.94
CA PHE A 457 -15.00 0.17 28.46
C PHE A 457 -14.65 1.66 28.69
N SER A 458 -13.37 2.03 28.63
CA SER A 458 -12.93 3.43 28.79
C SER A 458 -13.11 4.26 27.52
N HIS A 459 -13.35 3.62 26.38
CA HIS A 459 -13.58 4.27 25.10
C HIS A 459 -15.07 4.22 24.72
N LYS A 460 -15.62 5.36 24.28
CA LYS A 460 -17.02 5.47 23.87
C LYS A 460 -17.31 4.76 22.54
N ASN A 461 -16.36 4.81 21.60
CA ASN A 461 -16.50 4.28 20.24
C ASN A 461 -15.36 3.31 19.95
N VAL A 462 -15.62 2.02 20.10
CA VAL A 462 -14.64 0.95 19.86
C VAL A 462 -14.99 0.15 18.62
N ALA A 463 -13.97 -0.40 17.96
CA ALA A 463 -14.15 -1.41 16.93
C ALA A 463 -13.42 -2.71 17.33
N ILE A 464 -14.04 -3.84 17.04
CA ILE A 464 -13.44 -5.17 17.22
C ILE A 464 -13.19 -5.76 15.83
N VAL A 465 -11.97 -6.25 15.61
CA VAL A 465 -11.56 -6.90 14.36
C VAL A 465 -11.37 -8.38 14.66
N ASP A 466 -12.33 -9.20 14.22
CA ASP A 466 -12.24 -10.66 14.19
C ASP A 466 -12.08 -11.16 12.75
N ILE A 467 -11.25 -12.19 12.59
CA ILE A 467 -10.95 -12.83 11.32
C ILE A 467 -11.19 -14.31 11.54
N GLY A 468 -12.41 -14.76 11.32
CA GLY A 468 -12.67 -16.19 11.31
C GLY A 468 -13.87 -16.63 10.51
N TRP A 469 -13.95 -17.95 10.43
CA TRP A 469 -14.60 -18.71 9.36
C TRP A 469 -16.12 -18.52 9.25
N LEU A 470 -16.80 -17.98 10.26
CA LEU A 470 -18.26 -17.80 10.29
C LEU A 470 -18.73 -16.34 10.37
N GLY A 471 -17.81 -15.37 10.46
CA GLY A 471 -18.18 -14.01 10.88
C GLY A 471 -18.61 -13.98 12.35
N THR A 472 -18.23 -12.93 13.08
CA THR A 472 -18.73 -12.65 14.44
C THR A 472 -20.16 -12.17 14.44
#